data_AF-A0A2V9BN90-F1
#
_entry.id   AF-A0A2V9BN90-F1
#
_cell.length_a   1.000
_cell.length_b   1.000
_cell.length_c   1.000
_cell.angle_alpha   90.00
_cell.angle_beta   90.00
_cell.angle_gamma   90.00
#
_symmetry.space_group_name_H-M   'P 1'
#
loop_
_entity.id
_entity.type
_entity.pdbx_description
1 polymer ?
#
loop_
_entity_poly.entity_id
_entity_poly.type
_entity_poly.pdbx_seq_one_letter_code
_entity_poly.pdbx_strand_id
1 'polypeptide(L)'
;MTTDEPNWLDSKVIECQKCGQKLHWLWHSPMYDETFFYCTQCPKRVEIHHYDALVLKLRKLAIEKAEGGGENKWSHKFHSLVEQKLANCECGGSFKYDAPRRCLRCFSVLAQSEPGRDVWPPESTNEKFSLGYQSLSLPTESLIRTENIWLP
;
A
#
# COMPACT_ATOMS: atom_id res chain seq x y z
N MET A 1 25.20 18.35 6.06
CA MET A 1 24.39 17.12 6.13
C MET A 1 22.97 17.55 6.46
N THR A 2 22.09 17.63 5.47
CA THR A 2 20.66 17.88 5.70
C THR A 2 20.04 16.56 6.15
N THR A 3 19.80 16.42 7.45
CA THR A 3 19.06 15.32 8.07
C THR A 3 17.56 15.55 7.86
N ASP A 4 17.13 15.68 6.61
CA ASP A 4 15.71 15.69 6.28
C ASP A 4 15.29 14.25 6.06
N GLU A 5 15.12 13.51 7.16
CA GLU A 5 14.31 12.30 7.10
C GLU A 5 12.93 12.69 6.55
N PRO A 6 12.40 11.97 5.55
CA PRO A 6 11.08 12.28 5.01
C PRO A 6 10.08 12.37 6.16
N ASN A 7 9.46 13.54 6.32
CA ASN A 7 8.42 13.71 7.32
C ASN A 7 7.28 12.76 6.99
N TRP A 8 7.18 11.63 7.69
CA TRP A 8 6.17 10.61 7.43
C TRP A 8 4.75 11.09 7.79
N LEU A 9 4.63 12.23 8.49
CA LEU A 9 3.37 12.95 8.70
C LEU A 9 2.99 13.87 7.52
N ASP A 10 3.80 13.95 6.45
CA ASP A 10 3.48 14.71 5.24
C ASP A 10 2.30 14.07 4.51
N SER A 11 1.09 14.45 4.92
CA SER A 11 -0.16 14.08 4.28
C SER A 11 -0.63 15.19 3.33
N LYS A 12 -1.15 14.78 2.17
CA LYS A 12 -1.69 15.68 1.16
C LYS A 12 -3.03 15.17 0.67
N VAL A 13 -3.90 16.09 0.28
CA VAL A 13 -5.08 15.74 -0.51
C VAL A 13 -4.68 15.78 -1.98
N ILE A 14 -4.87 14.67 -2.68
CA ILE A 14 -4.68 14.59 -4.14
C ILE A 14 -6.03 14.43 -4.83
N GLU A 15 -6.10 14.85 -6.09
CA GLU A 15 -7.30 14.73 -6.91
C GLU A 15 -7.06 13.79 -8.09
N CYS A 16 -7.94 12.81 -8.25
CA CYS A 16 -7.94 11.92 -9.39
C CYS A 16 -8.30 12.68 -10.67
N GLN A 17 -7.35 12.76 -11.60
CA GLN A 17 -7.51 13.48 -12.87
C GLN A 17 -8.59 12.89 -13.79
N LYS A 18 -9.08 11.68 -13.52
CA LYS A 18 -10.12 11.02 -14.33
C LYS A 18 -11.54 11.24 -13.81
N CYS A 19 -11.75 11.29 -12.50
CA CYS A 19 -13.10 11.42 -11.93
C CYS A 19 -13.26 12.55 -10.90
N GLY A 20 -12.22 13.35 -10.67
CA GLY A 20 -12.22 14.44 -9.69
C GLY A 20 -12.26 13.98 -8.23
N GLN A 21 -12.14 12.68 -7.95
CA GLN A 21 -12.18 12.18 -6.58
C GLN A 21 -10.97 12.69 -5.79
N LYS A 22 -11.25 13.37 -4.68
CA LYS A 22 -10.25 13.72 -3.68
C LYS A 22 -9.93 12.52 -2.77
N LEU A 23 -8.65 12.31 -2.50
CA LEU A 23 -8.09 11.18 -1.74
C LEU A 23 -6.98 11.69 -0.81
N HIS A 24 -6.76 11.01 0.32
CA HIS A 24 -5.60 11.28 1.16
C HIS A 24 -4.39 10.48 0.65
N TRP A 25 -3.24 11.14 0.63
CA TRP A 25 -1.98 10.61 0.17
C TRP A 25 -0.90 10.93 1.21
N LEU A 26 -0.36 9.90 1.85
CA LEU A 26 0.57 10.04 2.98
C LEU A 26 1.63 8.96 2.92
N TRP A 27 2.78 9.23 3.52
CA TRP A 27 3.81 8.22 3.75
C TRP A 27 3.30 7.13 4.67
N HIS A 28 3.69 5.91 4.36
CA HIS A 28 3.51 4.78 5.25
C HIS A 28 4.25 5.08 6.56
N SER A 29 3.55 4.95 7.69
CA SER A 29 4.12 5.25 8.99
C SER A 29 5.16 4.18 9.36
N PRO A 30 6.37 4.56 9.79
CA PRO A 30 7.35 3.59 10.29
C PRO A 30 6.92 2.94 11.62
N MET A 31 5.92 3.52 12.30
CA MET A 31 5.34 2.98 13.54
C MET A 31 4.18 2.01 13.27
N TYR A 32 3.78 1.84 12.02
CA TYR A 32 2.74 0.89 11.66
C TYR A 32 3.36 -0.49 11.49
N ASP A 33 2.78 -1.49 12.14
CA ASP A 33 3.33 -2.85 12.18
C ASP A 33 3.05 -3.66 10.90
N GLU A 34 2.70 -3.00 9.82
CA GLU A 34 2.23 -3.61 8.59
C GLU A 34 3.01 -3.07 7.38
N THR A 35 2.98 -3.81 6.27
CA THR A 35 3.45 -3.30 4.98
C THR A 35 2.38 -3.54 3.94
N PHE A 36 2.10 -2.53 3.12
CA PHE A 36 1.05 -2.62 2.12
C PHE A 36 1.59 -3.04 0.75
N PHE A 37 0.91 -4.00 0.14
CA PHE A 37 1.14 -4.40 -1.25
C PHE A 37 -0.13 -4.17 -2.05
N TYR A 38 -0.01 -3.49 -3.18
CA TYR A 38 -1.15 -3.04 -3.98
C TYR A 38 -1.35 -3.93 -5.20
N CYS A 39 -2.61 -4.15 -5.57
CA CYS A 39 -2.93 -4.91 -6.77
C CYS A 39 -2.53 -4.14 -8.03
N THR A 40 -1.92 -4.83 -9.00
CA THR A 40 -1.53 -4.22 -10.27
C THR A 40 -2.71 -3.78 -11.14
N GLN A 41 -3.93 -4.27 -10.89
CA GLN A 41 -5.10 -4.08 -11.77
C GLN A 41 -6.28 -3.35 -11.13
N CYS A 42 -6.44 -3.38 -9.81
CA CYS A 42 -7.58 -2.77 -9.11
C CYS A 42 -7.09 -2.02 -7.86
N PRO A 43 -7.92 -1.21 -7.18
CA PRO A 43 -7.47 -0.42 -6.02
C PRO A 43 -7.28 -1.24 -4.73
N LYS A 44 -7.45 -2.57 -4.77
CA LYS A 44 -7.28 -3.41 -3.59
C LYS A 44 -5.82 -3.44 -3.14
N ARG A 45 -5.61 -3.55 -1.83
CA ARG A 45 -4.33 -3.82 -1.19
C ARG A 45 -4.43 -5.01 -0.23
N VAL A 46 -3.28 -5.58 0.10
CA VAL A 46 -3.12 -6.51 1.23
C VAL A 46 -2.23 -5.86 2.28
N GLU A 47 -2.51 -6.19 3.55
CA GLU A 47 -1.77 -5.70 4.71
C GLU A 47 -0.94 -6.83 5.28
N ILE A 48 0.38 -6.64 5.32
CA ILE A 48 1.33 -7.67 5.71
C ILE A 48 1.87 -7.35 7.10
N HIS A 49 1.31 -7.98 8.12
CA HIS A 49 1.77 -7.80 9.49
C HIS A 49 3.20 -8.31 9.68
N HIS A 50 4.05 -7.48 10.27
CA HIS A 50 5.46 -7.79 10.52
C HIS A 50 5.67 -8.99 11.46
N TYR A 51 4.68 -9.30 12.29
CA TYR A 51 4.73 -10.39 13.27
C TYR A 51 4.15 -11.72 12.76
N ASP A 52 3.67 -11.78 11.52
CA ASP A 52 3.25 -13.05 10.91
C ASP A 52 4.46 -14.02 10.85
N ALA A 53 4.26 -15.27 11.27
CA ALA A 53 5.31 -16.28 11.33
C ALA A 53 5.97 -16.54 9.97
N LEU A 54 5.22 -16.48 8.86
CA LEU A 54 5.77 -16.57 7.51
C LEU A 54 6.59 -15.32 7.19
N VAL A 55 6.08 -14.13 7.51
CA VAL A 55 6.77 -12.86 7.28
C VAL A 55 8.11 -12.83 8.00
N LEU A 56 8.17 -13.28 9.25
CA LEU A 56 9.41 -13.39 10.02
C LEU A 56 10.42 -14.34 9.34
N LYS A 57 9.96 -15.48 8.82
CA LYS A 57 10.81 -16.42 8.05
C LYS A 57 11.34 -15.79 6.76
N LEU A 58 10.48 -15.10 6.00
CA LEU A 58 10.87 -14.43 4.76
C LEU A 58 11.85 -13.29 5.03
N ARG A 59 11.67 -12.53 6.12
CA ARG A 59 12.59 -11.49 6.55
C ARG A 59 13.97 -12.06 6.86
N LYS A 60 14.04 -13.13 7.65
CA LYS A 60 15.32 -13.80 7.93
C LYS A 60 16.01 -14.29 6.65
N LEU A 61 15.26 -14.92 5.75
CA LEU A 61 15.78 -15.38 4.46
C LEU A 61 16.28 -14.22 3.58
N ALA A 62 15.59 -13.08 3.60
CA ALA A 62 16.00 -11.88 2.86
C ALA A 62 17.33 -11.33 3.37
N ILE A 63 17.51 -11.27 4.70
CA ILE A 63 18.74 -10.82 5.35
C ILE A 63 19.90 -11.76 5.00
N GLU A 64 19.70 -13.08 5.12
CA GLU A 64 20.72 -14.08 4.79
C GLU A 64 21.15 -13.98 3.32
N LYS A 65 20.18 -13.81 2.39
CA LYS A 65 20.44 -13.68 0.95
C LYS A 65 21.01 -12.32 0.53
N ALA A 66 21.06 -11.33 1.41
CA ALA A 66 21.57 -10.01 1.10
C ALA A 66 23.10 -9.88 1.26
N GLU A 67 23.78 -10.93 1.74
CA GLU A 67 25.26 -11.06 1.84
C GLU A 67 25.98 -9.74 2.21
N GLY A 68 25.67 -9.18 3.38
CA GLY A 68 26.34 -7.96 3.89
C GLY A 68 25.95 -6.66 3.19
N GLY A 69 24.90 -6.67 2.35
CA GLY A 69 24.31 -5.47 1.79
C GLY A 69 23.60 -4.60 2.83
N GLY A 70 23.78 -3.28 2.77
CA GLY A 70 23.06 -2.32 3.61
C GLY A 70 21.54 -2.42 3.50
N GLU A 71 20.83 -1.67 4.36
CA GLU A 71 19.39 -1.80 4.64
C GLU A 71 18.49 -1.92 3.40
N ASN A 72 18.81 -1.15 2.35
CA ASN A 72 18.04 -1.13 1.09
C ASN A 72 18.06 -2.47 0.33
N LYS A 73 19.14 -3.26 0.42
CA LYS A 73 19.27 -4.50 -0.34
C LYS A 73 18.41 -5.62 0.24
N TRP A 74 18.41 -5.79 1.56
CA TRP A 74 17.58 -6.82 2.18
C TRP A 74 16.09 -6.45 2.12
N SER A 75 15.74 -5.16 2.24
CA SER A 75 14.35 -4.68 2.14
C SER A 75 13.73 -5.01 0.77
N HIS A 76 14.42 -4.70 -0.33
CA HIS A 76 13.95 -5.07 -1.67
C HIS A 76 13.82 -6.60 -1.83
N LYS A 77 14.77 -7.37 -1.29
CA LYS A 77 14.71 -8.84 -1.32
C LYS A 77 13.52 -9.37 -0.53
N PHE A 78 13.24 -8.79 0.63
CA PHE A 78 12.11 -9.13 1.47
C PHE A 78 10.78 -8.88 0.73
N HIS A 79 10.58 -7.70 0.13
CA HIS A 79 9.37 -7.41 -0.63
C HIS A 79 9.18 -8.40 -1.79
N SER A 80 10.23 -8.68 -2.56
CA SER A 80 10.14 -9.66 -3.66
C SER A 80 9.79 -11.09 -3.17
N LEU A 81 10.28 -11.50 -2.00
CA LEU A 81 9.94 -12.79 -1.41
C LEU A 81 8.47 -12.83 -0.94
N VAL A 82 7.97 -11.73 -0.37
CA VAL A 82 6.55 -11.60 0.00
C VAL A 82 5.68 -11.69 -1.24
N GLU A 83 5.97 -10.92 -2.29
CA GLU A 83 5.21 -10.92 -3.56
C GLU A 83 5.06 -12.31 -4.17
N GLN A 84 6.11 -13.14 -4.12
CA GLN A 84 6.08 -14.53 -4.61
C GLN A 84 5.19 -15.45 -3.78
N LYS A 85 4.85 -15.07 -2.56
CA LYS A 85 4.02 -15.84 -1.65
C LYS A 85 2.59 -15.32 -1.55
N LEU A 86 2.29 -14.15 -2.11
CA LEU A 86 0.94 -13.61 -2.09
C LEU A 86 0.05 -14.32 -3.11
N ALA A 87 -1.15 -14.68 -2.67
CA ALA A 87 -2.21 -15.12 -3.56
C ALA A 87 -2.59 -13.98 -4.52
N ASN A 88 -2.94 -14.34 -5.76
CA ASN A 88 -3.42 -13.35 -6.71
C ASN A 88 -4.70 -12.68 -6.21
N CYS A 89 -4.90 -11.44 -6.65
CA CYS A 89 -6.13 -10.70 -6.44
C CYS A 89 -7.27 -11.36 -7.25
N GLU A 90 -8.49 -11.31 -6.74
CA GLU A 90 -9.70 -11.86 -7.39
C GLU A 90 -9.98 -11.24 -8.76
N CYS A 91 -9.47 -10.03 -9.02
CA CYS A 91 -9.55 -9.41 -10.34
C CYS A 91 -8.56 -9.99 -11.37
N GLY A 92 -7.71 -10.95 -10.98
CA GLY A 92 -6.65 -11.52 -11.81
C GLY A 92 -5.31 -10.78 -11.74
N GLY A 93 -5.22 -9.68 -11.00
CA GLY A 93 -3.96 -8.97 -10.74
C GLY A 93 -3.09 -9.63 -9.68
N SER A 94 -1.81 -9.24 -9.63
CA SER A 94 -0.88 -9.65 -8.57
C SER A 94 -0.65 -8.47 -7.62
N PHE A 95 -0.34 -8.76 -6.36
CA PHE A 95 0.02 -7.74 -5.38
C PHE A 95 1.52 -7.46 -5.42
N LYS A 96 1.89 -6.17 -5.51
CA LYS A 96 3.28 -5.71 -5.50
C LYS A 96 3.46 -4.53 -4.56
N TYR A 97 4.66 -4.43 -3.99
CA TYR A 97 5.02 -3.32 -3.10
C TYR A 97 5.04 -1.99 -3.86
N ASP A 98 5.61 -2.01 -5.06
CA ASP A 98 5.79 -0.86 -5.94
C ASP A 98 4.63 -0.66 -6.94
N ALA A 99 3.55 -1.44 -6.83
CA ALA A 99 2.41 -1.30 -7.72
C ALA A 99 1.84 0.12 -7.66
N PRO A 100 1.41 0.67 -8.81
CA PRO A 100 0.85 2.00 -8.86
C PRO A 100 -0.46 2.07 -8.08
N ARG A 101 -0.59 3.09 -7.24
CA ARG A 101 -1.80 3.37 -6.48
C ARG A 101 -2.89 3.83 -7.46
N ARG A 102 -4.12 3.37 -7.20
CA ARG A 102 -5.28 3.61 -8.06
C ARG A 102 -6.33 4.40 -7.30
N CYS A 103 -7.12 5.18 -8.03
CA CYS A 103 -8.26 5.87 -7.48
C CYS A 103 -9.23 4.86 -6.89
N LEU A 104 -9.63 5.06 -5.62
CA LEU A 104 -10.55 4.17 -4.90
C LEU A 104 -11.99 4.18 -5.45
N ARG A 105 -12.27 5.03 -6.45
CA ARG A 105 -13.58 5.16 -7.09
C ARG A 105 -13.59 4.68 -8.55
N CYS A 106 -12.77 5.28 -9.41
CA CYS A 106 -12.75 4.96 -10.84
C CYS A 106 -11.63 4.00 -11.27
N PHE A 107 -10.79 3.56 -10.32
CA PHE A 107 -9.71 2.58 -10.50
C PHE A 107 -8.58 2.98 -11.46
N SER A 108 -8.64 4.20 -12.00
CA SER A 108 -7.55 4.78 -12.79
C SER A 108 -6.29 4.92 -11.95
N VAL A 109 -5.13 4.74 -12.58
CA VAL A 109 -3.83 4.98 -11.95
C VAL A 109 -3.70 6.46 -11.58
N LEU A 110 -3.24 6.72 -10.36
CA LEU A 110 -2.98 8.07 -9.88
C LEU A 110 -1.60 8.52 -10.35
N ALA A 111 -1.52 9.69 -10.98
CA ALA A 111 -0.27 10.21 -11.53
C ALA A 111 0.80 10.46 -10.46
N GLN A 112 0.37 10.77 -9.25
CA GLN A 112 1.21 10.99 -8.07
C GLN A 112 1.58 9.70 -7.34
N SER A 113 1.30 8.52 -7.90
CA SER A 113 1.62 7.25 -7.24
C SER A 113 3.13 7.10 -7.03
N GLU A 114 3.54 6.86 -5.78
CA GLU A 114 4.92 6.55 -5.43
C GLU A 114 5.00 5.40 -4.42
N PRO A 115 6.03 4.52 -4.51
CA PRO A 115 6.26 3.50 -3.50
C PRO A 115 6.43 4.10 -2.10
N GLY A 116 5.89 3.44 -1.09
CA GLY A 116 5.94 3.92 0.30
C GLY A 116 4.92 4.99 0.66
N ARG A 117 4.19 5.57 -0.30
CA ARG A 117 2.98 6.33 0.00
C ARG A 117 1.72 5.55 -0.22
N ASP A 118 0.80 5.74 0.69
CA ASP A 118 -0.49 5.08 0.71
C ASP A 118 -1.60 6.02 0.35
N VAL A 119 -2.63 5.45 -0.26
CA VAL A 119 -3.85 6.16 -0.63
C VAL A 119 -4.95 5.69 0.30
N TRP A 120 -5.55 6.64 1.00
CA TRP A 120 -6.64 6.40 1.91
C TRP A 120 -7.91 7.08 1.43
N PRO A 121 -9.08 6.50 1.74
CA PRO A 121 -10.35 7.15 1.49
C PRO A 121 -10.40 8.49 2.24
N PRO A 122 -11.23 9.42 1.79
CA PRO A 122 -11.44 10.66 2.51
C PRO A 122 -11.95 10.39 3.93
N GLU A 123 -11.40 11.08 4.93
CA GLU A 123 -11.92 10.97 6.30
C GLU A 123 -13.39 11.40 6.33
N SER A 124 -14.27 10.55 6.88
CA SER A 124 -15.62 10.95 7.23
C SER A 124 -15.58 11.70 8.57
N THR A 125 -15.14 12.95 8.55
CA THR A 125 -15.28 13.81 9.73
C THR A 125 -16.74 14.31 9.79
N ASN A 126 -17.52 13.67 10.67
CA ASN A 126 -18.84 14.11 11.13
C ASN A 126 -19.99 14.14 10.09
N GLU A 127 -20.58 12.96 9.78
CA GLU A 127 -21.93 12.75 9.18
C GLU A 127 -22.33 13.59 7.94
N LYS A 128 -21.42 14.40 7.41
CA LYS A 128 -21.60 15.24 6.24
C LYS A 128 -20.31 15.11 5.44
N PHE A 129 -20.41 14.32 4.37
CA PHE A 129 -19.46 14.40 3.26
C PHE A 129 -19.45 15.86 2.80
N SER A 130 -18.45 16.62 3.23
CA SER A 130 -18.27 18.00 2.77
C SER A 130 -18.04 17.96 1.26
N LEU A 131 -18.56 18.98 0.58
CA LEU A 131 -18.89 19.12 -0.85
C LEU A 131 -17.78 18.84 -1.90
N GLY A 132 -16.71 18.12 -1.57
CA GLY A 132 -15.66 17.66 -2.49
C GLY A 132 -15.35 16.16 -2.42
N TYR A 133 -15.95 15.40 -1.51
CA TYR A 133 -15.73 13.95 -1.39
C TYR A 133 -16.97 13.19 -1.84
N GLN A 134 -16.92 12.70 -3.08
CA GLN A 134 -17.99 11.85 -3.63
C GLN A 134 -17.83 10.43 -3.08
N SER A 135 -18.94 9.70 -2.97
CA SER A 135 -18.95 8.33 -2.43
C SER A 135 -17.95 7.43 -3.17
N LEU A 136 -17.24 6.59 -2.41
CA LEU A 136 -16.39 5.55 -2.97
C LEU A 136 -17.25 4.57 -3.79
N SER A 137 -16.65 3.92 -4.79
CA SER A 137 -17.35 2.86 -5.52
C SER A 137 -17.49 1.58 -4.68
N LEU A 138 -16.68 1.44 -3.63
CA LEU A 138 -16.61 0.30 -2.75
C LEU A 138 -16.40 0.75 -1.29
N PRO A 139 -16.94 0.06 -0.27
CA PRO A 139 -16.58 0.27 1.12
C PRO A 139 -15.07 0.12 1.33
N THR A 140 -14.47 0.93 2.21
CA THR A 140 -13.02 0.92 2.47
C THR A 140 -12.51 -0.46 2.86
N GLU A 141 -13.26 -1.18 3.69
CA GLU A 141 -12.93 -2.52 4.17
C GLU A 141 -12.83 -3.52 3.01
N SER A 142 -13.63 -3.35 1.95
CA SER A 142 -13.58 -4.21 0.78
C SER A 142 -12.40 -3.94 -0.15
N LEU A 143 -11.70 -2.83 0.05
CA LEU A 143 -10.45 -2.48 -0.63
C LEU A 143 -9.23 -3.10 0.06
N ILE A 144 -9.41 -3.63 1.27
CA ILE A 144 -8.35 -4.27 2.04
C ILE A 144 -8.64 -5.76 2.09
N ARG A 145 -7.71 -6.57 1.61
CA ARG A 145 -7.78 -8.02 1.77
C ARG A 145 -6.91 -8.42 2.95
N THR A 146 -7.56 -8.90 4.01
CA THR A 146 -6.92 -9.39 5.24
C THR A 146 -6.89 -10.91 5.31
N GLU A 147 -7.76 -11.61 4.57
CA GLU A 147 -7.91 -13.07 4.63
C GLU A 147 -7.34 -13.79 3.40
N ASN A 148 -6.85 -15.02 3.63
CA ASN A 148 -6.35 -15.92 2.59
C ASN A 148 -5.36 -15.23 1.63
N ILE A 149 -4.49 -14.38 2.18
CA ILE A 149 -3.57 -13.53 1.42
C ILE A 149 -2.35 -14.31 0.91
N TRP A 150 -2.03 -15.44 1.52
CA TRP A 150 -0.90 -16.30 1.15
C TRP A 150 -1.33 -17.37 0.16
N LEU A 151 -0.45 -17.71 -0.79
CA LEU A 151 -0.60 -18.91 -1.61
C LEU A 151 -0.59 -20.16 -0.70
N PRO A 152 -1.44 -21.16 -0.99
CA PRO A 152 -1.45 -22.42 -0.26
C PRO A 152 -0.13 -23.20 -0.37
#